data_AF-A0A850MFQ9-F1
#
_entry.id   AF-A0A850MFQ9-F1
#
_cell.length_a   1.000
_cell.length_b   1.000
_cell.length_c   1.000
_cell.angle_alpha   90.00
_cell.angle_beta   90.00
_cell.angle_gamma   90.00
#
_symmetry.space_group_name_H-M   'P 1'
#
loop_
_entity.id
_entity.type
_entity.pdbx_description
1 polymer ?
#
loop_
_entity_poly.entity_id
_entity_poly.type
_entity_poly.pdbx_seq_one_letter_code
_entity_poly.pdbx_strand_id
1 'polypeptide(L)'
;MKKKTKKSNGDKLRAKRIWRIRDSIQKLEDIKDRIIAFLKGDAETSDRAWITDAKEVYYNIISAWEMLRAASEGKDKYITTTDAFLANAKSRCAQCSSELGILGRLGNIIDSRLQEIFAECWDTINTELEQLKPEEKLKPPTQRVIKESDTEYHLPCSVCGEIAVSFMLGVSKSSKKENFCCIGIIHGGGLHISTAKKIFAWLEQENIAQIHIHLKKNSIIFEEGIDAYCPKCDKIYCNRHYDTREEWDDGFYDCTYGTCPEGHTNLIHD
;
A
#
# COMPACT_ATOMS: atom_id res chain seq x y z
N MET A 1 -11.57 22.35 -38.95
CA MET A 1 -12.58 21.27 -38.85
C MET A 1 -12.18 20.33 -37.71
N LYS A 2 -12.94 20.24 -36.61
CA LYS A 2 -12.68 19.25 -35.53
C LYS A 2 -13.19 17.88 -36.00
N LYS A 3 -12.30 16.91 -36.24
CA LYS A 3 -12.69 15.52 -36.53
C LYS A 3 -13.42 14.95 -35.31
N LYS A 4 -14.71 14.62 -35.44
CA LYS A 4 -15.44 13.85 -34.41
C LYS A 4 -14.90 12.41 -34.46
N THR A 5 -14.04 12.04 -33.52
CA THR A 5 -13.66 10.64 -33.30
C THR A 5 -14.87 9.85 -32.83
N LYS A 6 -15.24 8.81 -33.58
CA LYS A 6 -16.35 7.92 -33.27
C LYS A 6 -15.92 7.05 -32.08
N LYS A 7 -16.47 7.28 -30.88
CA LYS A 7 -16.18 6.45 -29.68
C LYS A 7 -16.47 4.98 -29.97
N SER A 8 -15.57 4.10 -29.54
CA SER A 8 -15.69 2.66 -29.74
C SER A 8 -16.86 2.09 -28.92
N ASN A 9 -17.37 0.90 -29.28
CA ASN A 9 -18.39 0.23 -28.45
C ASN A 9 -17.86 -0.13 -27.05
N GLY A 10 -16.54 -0.37 -26.94
CA GLY A 10 -15.86 -0.59 -25.66
C GLY A 10 -15.95 0.61 -24.74
N ASP A 11 -15.78 1.83 -25.28
CA ASP A 11 -15.83 3.07 -24.48
C ASP A 11 -17.21 3.28 -23.83
N LYS A 12 -18.28 2.89 -24.54
CA LYS A 12 -19.66 3.00 -24.03
C LYS A 12 -19.94 2.01 -22.90
N LEU A 13 -19.49 0.76 -23.05
CA LEU A 13 -19.65 -0.26 -22.02
C LEU A 13 -18.86 0.11 -20.76
N ARG A 14 -17.62 0.59 -20.92
CA ARG A 14 -16.78 1.05 -19.81
C ARG A 14 -17.42 2.22 -19.05
N ALA A 15 -17.92 3.23 -19.76
CA ALA A 15 -18.63 4.35 -19.11
C ALA A 15 -19.85 3.87 -18.30
N LYS A 16 -20.61 2.90 -18.83
CA LYS A 16 -21.75 2.32 -18.11
C LYS A 16 -21.34 1.59 -16.83
N ARG A 17 -20.20 0.88 -16.82
CA ARG A 17 -19.69 0.21 -15.61
C ARG A 17 -19.21 1.21 -14.57
N ILE A 18 -18.46 2.24 -14.97
CA ILE A 18 -18.00 3.31 -14.07
C ILE A 18 -19.19 4.06 -13.43
N TRP A 19 -20.30 4.20 -14.16
CA TRP A 19 -21.52 4.80 -13.61
C TRP A 19 -22.20 3.95 -12.54
N ARG A 20 -22.06 2.62 -12.56
CA ARG A 20 -22.63 1.74 -11.52
C ARG A 20 -21.92 1.90 -10.17
N ILE A 21 -20.65 2.34 -10.17
CA ILE A 21 -19.90 2.66 -8.95
C ILE A 21 -20.65 3.70 -8.10
N ARG A 22 -21.41 4.60 -8.73
CA ARG A 22 -22.17 5.64 -8.05
C ARG A 22 -23.19 5.08 -7.05
N ASP A 23 -23.78 3.93 -7.35
CA ASP A 23 -24.78 3.31 -6.46
C ASP A 23 -24.12 2.84 -5.15
N SER A 24 -22.91 2.27 -5.22
CA SER A 24 -22.12 1.88 -4.04
C SER A 24 -21.62 3.11 -3.27
N ILE A 25 -21.22 4.18 -3.96
CA ILE A 25 -20.83 5.45 -3.32
C ILE A 25 -22.00 6.07 -2.55
N GLN A 26 -23.23 5.98 -3.05
CA GLN A 26 -24.40 6.46 -2.32
C GLN A 26 -24.60 5.70 -1.01
N LYS A 27 -24.46 4.37 -1.02
CA LYS A 27 -24.50 3.58 0.23
C LYS A 27 -23.42 4.03 1.21
N LEU A 28 -22.23 4.38 0.70
CA LEU A 28 -21.12 4.87 1.52
C LEU A 28 -21.43 6.25 2.14
N GLU A 29 -22.11 7.12 1.41
CA GLU A 29 -22.61 8.38 1.93
C GLU A 29 -23.62 8.16 3.07
N ASP A 30 -24.58 7.25 2.86
CA ASP A 30 -25.62 6.93 3.84
C ASP A 30 -25.03 6.39 5.15
N ILE A 31 -24.04 5.47 5.07
CA ILE A 31 -23.38 4.93 6.27
C ILE A 31 -22.51 5.99 6.94
N LYS A 32 -21.82 6.86 6.19
CA LYS A 32 -21.12 8.03 6.75
C LYS A 32 -22.07 8.90 7.57
N ASP A 33 -23.22 9.26 7.03
CA ASP A 33 -24.17 10.12 7.74
C ASP A 33 -24.74 9.44 8.98
N ARG A 34 -24.94 8.12 8.93
CA ARG A 34 -25.33 7.32 10.10
C ARG A 34 -24.24 7.31 11.17
N ILE A 35 -22.97 7.16 10.81
CA ILE A 35 -21.84 7.26 11.74
C ILE A 35 -21.82 8.64 12.40
N ILE A 36 -21.93 9.71 11.61
CA ILE A 36 -21.93 11.09 12.12
C ILE A 36 -23.11 11.32 13.08
N ALA A 37 -24.30 10.82 12.75
CA ALA A 37 -25.47 10.96 13.61
C ALA A 37 -25.29 10.18 14.92
N PHE A 38 -24.74 8.97 14.85
CA PHE A 38 -24.44 8.14 16.01
C PHE A 38 -23.44 8.85 16.95
N LEU A 39 -22.32 9.33 16.43
CA LEU A 39 -21.28 10.03 17.20
C LEU A 39 -21.73 11.36 17.79
N LYS A 40 -22.72 12.03 17.18
CA LYS A 40 -23.30 13.26 17.74
C LYS A 40 -24.34 13.01 18.82
N GLY A 41 -24.97 11.84 18.82
CA GLY A 41 -25.99 11.46 19.80
C GLY A 41 -25.40 11.09 21.16
N ASP A 42 -24.10 10.79 21.20
CA ASP A 42 -23.37 10.43 22.40
C ASP A 42 -22.44 11.58 22.81
N ALA A 43 -22.87 12.33 23.83
CA ALA A 43 -22.20 13.57 24.25
C ALA A 43 -20.81 13.34 24.86
N GLU A 44 -20.51 12.12 25.32
CA GLU A 44 -19.20 11.76 25.88
C GLU A 44 -18.18 11.35 24.81
N THR A 45 -18.65 10.94 23.62
CA THR A 45 -17.80 10.35 22.57
C THR A 45 -17.73 11.19 21.28
N SER A 46 -18.29 12.40 21.29
CA SER A 46 -18.29 13.30 20.13
C SER A 46 -16.93 13.95 19.84
N ASP A 47 -15.84 13.18 19.79
CA ASP A 47 -14.56 13.71 19.32
C ASP A 47 -14.70 14.09 17.85
N ARG A 48 -14.27 15.32 17.53
CA ARG A 48 -14.28 15.84 16.16
C ARG A 48 -13.35 15.04 15.25
N ALA A 49 -12.36 14.35 15.81
CA ALA A 49 -11.47 13.47 15.07
C ALA A 49 -12.24 12.38 14.31
N TRP A 50 -13.13 11.64 14.97
CA TRP A 50 -13.81 10.48 14.40
C TRP A 50 -14.81 10.83 13.29
N ILE A 51 -15.49 11.97 13.45
CA ILE A 51 -16.36 12.54 12.40
C ILE A 51 -15.53 12.92 11.17
N THR A 52 -14.28 13.34 11.36
CA THR A 52 -13.37 13.70 10.26
C THR A 52 -12.95 12.45 9.51
N ASP A 53 -12.56 11.38 10.20
CA ASP A 53 -12.13 10.14 9.55
C ASP A 53 -13.26 9.49 8.72
N ALA A 54 -14.48 9.41 9.26
CA ALA A 54 -15.64 8.92 8.50
C ALA A 54 -15.93 9.75 7.23
N LYS A 55 -15.73 11.07 7.28
CA LYS A 55 -15.85 11.94 6.09
C LYS A 55 -14.72 11.71 5.11
N GLU A 56 -13.49 11.53 5.60
CA GLU A 56 -12.33 11.31 4.76
C GLU A 56 -12.42 9.97 4.01
N VAL A 57 -12.98 8.91 4.61
CA VAL A 57 -13.27 7.65 3.87
C VAL A 57 -14.11 7.94 2.62
N TYR A 58 -15.24 8.64 2.81
CA TYR A 58 -16.16 8.98 1.72
C TYR A 58 -15.51 9.88 0.65
N TYR A 59 -14.85 10.97 1.05
CA TYR A 59 -14.27 11.92 0.11
C TYR A 59 -13.09 11.33 -0.67
N ASN A 60 -12.28 10.47 -0.06
CA ASN A 60 -11.23 9.74 -0.77
C ASN A 60 -11.82 8.76 -1.80
N ILE A 61 -12.91 8.04 -1.49
CA ILE A 61 -13.61 7.18 -2.47
C ILE A 61 -14.20 7.98 -3.63
N ILE A 62 -14.83 9.13 -3.38
CA ILE A 62 -15.32 10.01 -4.46
C ILE A 62 -14.16 10.47 -5.34
N SER A 63 -13.07 10.93 -4.73
CA SER A 63 -11.90 11.43 -5.45
C SER A 63 -11.29 10.33 -6.32
N ALA A 64 -11.15 9.11 -5.78
CA ALA A 64 -10.72 7.94 -6.54
C ALA A 64 -11.62 7.68 -7.76
N TRP A 65 -12.95 7.68 -7.57
CA TRP A 65 -13.90 7.48 -8.67
C TRP A 65 -13.82 8.59 -9.74
N GLU A 66 -13.67 9.85 -9.34
CA GLU A 66 -13.52 10.97 -10.28
C GLU A 66 -12.22 10.86 -11.09
N MET A 67 -11.11 10.49 -10.44
CA MET A 67 -9.82 10.24 -11.09
C MET A 67 -9.89 9.04 -12.03
N LEU A 68 -10.55 7.95 -11.62
CA LEU A 68 -10.80 6.76 -12.45
C LEU A 68 -11.61 7.13 -13.70
N ARG A 69 -12.67 7.92 -13.55
CA ARG A 69 -13.48 8.41 -14.67
C ARG A 69 -12.61 9.22 -15.63
N ALA A 70 -11.78 10.12 -15.11
CA ALA A 70 -10.86 10.91 -15.92
C ALA A 70 -9.82 10.04 -16.65
N ALA A 71 -9.25 9.03 -15.98
CA ALA A 71 -8.35 8.06 -16.58
C ALA A 71 -9.03 7.27 -17.72
N SER A 72 -10.28 6.86 -17.52
CA SER A 72 -11.08 6.15 -18.54
C SER A 72 -11.33 6.97 -19.82
N GLU A 73 -11.19 8.30 -19.73
CA GLU A 73 -11.28 9.25 -20.85
C GLU A 73 -9.91 9.52 -21.52
N GLY A 74 -8.86 8.74 -21.17
CA GLY A 74 -7.52 8.82 -21.73
C GLY A 74 -6.57 9.76 -20.99
N LYS A 75 -6.83 10.05 -19.72
CA LYS A 75 -5.95 10.86 -18.87
C LYS A 75 -5.15 9.97 -17.92
N ASP A 76 -4.24 9.16 -18.47
CA ASP A 76 -3.56 8.05 -17.80
C ASP A 76 -2.81 8.46 -16.52
N LYS A 77 -2.34 9.71 -16.42
CA LYS A 77 -1.71 10.25 -15.20
C LYS A 77 -2.57 10.12 -13.93
N TYR A 78 -3.89 9.97 -14.07
CA TYR A 78 -4.80 9.82 -12.94
C TYR A 78 -4.92 8.38 -12.43
N ILE A 79 -4.33 7.39 -13.10
CA ILE A 79 -4.29 6.00 -12.61
C ILE A 79 -3.57 5.95 -11.25
N THR A 80 -2.35 6.49 -11.18
CA THR A 80 -1.57 6.55 -9.92
C THR A 80 -2.27 7.40 -8.86
N THR A 81 -2.93 8.49 -9.25
CA THR A 81 -3.71 9.31 -8.30
C THR A 81 -4.92 8.56 -7.75
N THR A 82 -5.56 7.71 -8.57
CA THR A 82 -6.68 6.85 -8.13
C THR A 82 -6.20 5.85 -7.09
N ASP A 83 -5.08 5.16 -7.35
CA ASP A 83 -4.46 4.22 -6.39
C ASP A 83 -4.16 4.92 -5.05
N ALA A 84 -3.60 6.14 -5.08
CA ALA A 84 -3.28 6.89 -3.87
C ALA A 84 -4.54 7.26 -3.06
N PHE A 85 -5.62 7.70 -3.72
CA PHE A 85 -6.88 7.99 -3.03
C PHE A 85 -7.52 6.72 -2.44
N LEU A 86 -7.48 5.60 -3.16
CA LEU A 86 -7.92 4.32 -2.60
C LEU A 86 -7.12 3.98 -1.34
N ALA A 87 -5.78 3.95 -1.41
CA ALA A 87 -4.93 3.65 -0.27
C ALA A 87 -5.25 4.52 0.97
N ASN A 88 -5.44 5.83 0.76
CA ASN A 88 -5.86 6.74 1.84
C ASN A 88 -7.25 6.37 2.40
N ALA A 89 -8.22 6.06 1.54
CA ALA A 89 -9.55 5.64 1.98
C ALA A 89 -9.50 4.36 2.84
N LYS A 90 -8.66 3.39 2.48
CA LYS A 90 -8.47 2.15 3.27
C LYS A 90 -7.87 2.44 4.64
N SER A 91 -6.84 3.28 4.71
CA SER A 91 -6.24 3.70 5.98
C SER A 91 -7.27 4.39 6.88
N ARG A 92 -8.07 5.31 6.35
CA ARG A 92 -9.13 5.98 7.12
C ARG A 92 -10.27 5.05 7.53
N CYS A 93 -10.60 4.06 6.70
CA CYS A 93 -11.62 3.07 7.02
C CYS A 93 -11.16 2.20 8.21
N ALA A 94 -9.90 1.77 8.22
CA ALA A 94 -9.33 1.01 9.33
C ALA A 94 -9.32 1.83 10.64
N GLN A 95 -8.97 3.12 10.57
CA GLN A 95 -9.00 3.99 11.74
C GLN A 95 -10.43 4.17 12.28
N CYS A 96 -11.39 4.50 11.40
CA CYS A 96 -12.80 4.65 11.77
C CYS A 96 -13.39 3.35 12.35
N SER A 97 -12.97 2.20 11.82
CA SER A 97 -13.38 0.86 12.28
C SER A 97 -12.90 0.56 13.70
N SER A 98 -11.62 0.80 13.98
CA SER A 98 -11.05 0.65 15.32
C SER A 98 -11.79 1.51 16.36
N GLU A 99 -12.10 2.76 16.00
CA GLU A 99 -12.83 3.69 16.86
C GLU A 99 -14.28 3.24 17.12
N LEU A 100 -15.00 2.79 16.08
CA LEU A 100 -16.35 2.25 16.22
C LEU A 100 -16.37 0.99 17.09
N GLY A 101 -15.32 0.17 17.05
CA GLY A 101 -15.15 -1.02 17.88
C GLY A 101 -15.22 -0.74 19.39
N ILE A 102 -14.68 0.41 19.81
CA ILE A 102 -14.62 0.84 21.21
C ILE A 102 -16.03 1.19 21.74
N LEU A 103 -16.96 1.58 20.86
CA LEU A 103 -18.32 2.02 21.21
C LEU A 103 -19.30 0.85 21.46
N GLY A 104 -18.77 -0.36 21.61
CA GLY A 104 -19.51 -1.55 21.98
C GLY A 104 -20.44 -2.05 20.87
N ARG A 105 -21.55 -2.70 21.27
CA ARG A 105 -22.38 -3.47 20.33
C ARG A 105 -22.94 -2.65 19.16
N LEU A 106 -23.41 -1.43 19.40
CA LEU A 106 -23.96 -0.59 18.33
C LEU A 106 -22.85 -0.09 17.39
N GLY A 107 -21.69 0.28 17.93
CA GLY A 107 -20.50 0.61 17.16
C GLY A 107 -20.08 -0.53 16.24
N ASN A 108 -19.97 -1.76 16.76
CA ASN A 108 -19.62 -2.95 15.98
C ASN A 108 -20.61 -3.24 14.83
N ILE A 109 -21.91 -2.98 15.01
CA ILE A 109 -22.92 -3.15 13.95
C ILE A 109 -22.70 -2.12 12.83
N ILE A 110 -22.42 -0.87 13.20
CA ILE A 110 -22.14 0.21 12.25
C ILE A 110 -20.83 -0.07 11.51
N ASP A 111 -19.80 -0.49 12.22
CA ASP A 111 -18.50 -0.88 11.69
C ASP A 111 -18.59 -2.01 10.67
N SER A 112 -19.25 -3.12 11.04
CA SER A 112 -19.46 -4.26 10.12
C SER A 112 -20.12 -3.80 8.81
N ARG A 113 -21.08 -2.88 8.90
CA ARG A 113 -21.76 -2.33 7.72
C ARG A 113 -20.88 -1.36 6.92
N LEU A 114 -20.05 -0.56 7.59
CA LEU A 114 -19.05 0.30 6.94
C LEU A 114 -18.06 -0.54 6.15
N GLN A 115 -17.49 -1.59 6.75
CA GLN A 115 -16.52 -2.49 6.12
C GLN A 115 -17.11 -3.17 4.87
N GLU A 116 -18.34 -3.68 4.97
CA GLU A 116 -19.04 -4.31 3.83
C GLU A 116 -19.22 -3.34 2.66
N ILE A 117 -19.74 -2.13 2.93
CA ILE A 117 -19.98 -1.12 1.88
C ILE A 117 -18.65 -0.58 1.32
N PHE A 118 -17.64 -0.41 2.17
CA PHE A 118 -16.31 0.02 1.76
C PHE A 118 -15.67 -1.01 0.84
N ALA A 119 -15.71 -2.30 1.18
CA ALA A 119 -15.23 -3.38 0.35
C ALA A 119 -15.93 -3.40 -1.03
N GLU A 120 -17.26 -3.23 -1.06
CA GLU A 120 -18.02 -3.12 -2.32
C GLU A 120 -17.51 -1.97 -3.21
N CYS A 121 -17.28 -0.79 -2.62
CA CYS A 121 -16.74 0.38 -3.33
C CYS A 121 -15.33 0.14 -3.82
N TRP A 122 -14.46 -0.37 -2.93
CA TRP A 122 -13.06 -0.68 -3.20
C TRP A 122 -12.94 -1.65 -4.37
N ASP A 123 -13.60 -2.80 -4.29
CA ASP A 123 -13.49 -3.87 -5.30
C ASP A 123 -13.96 -3.39 -6.66
N THR A 124 -15.05 -2.61 -6.70
CA THR A 124 -15.61 -2.12 -7.97
C THR A 124 -14.69 -1.08 -8.61
N ILE A 125 -14.12 -0.15 -7.84
CA ILE A 125 -13.17 0.85 -8.36
C ILE A 125 -11.87 0.16 -8.78
N ASN A 126 -11.33 -0.70 -7.92
CA ASN A 126 -10.05 -1.38 -8.15
C ASN A 126 -10.13 -2.29 -9.39
N THR A 127 -11.23 -3.01 -9.59
CA THR A 127 -11.44 -3.84 -10.79
C THR A 127 -11.39 -3.04 -12.09
N GLU A 128 -11.98 -1.85 -12.12
CA GLU A 128 -11.90 -0.99 -13.32
C GLU A 128 -10.54 -0.32 -13.45
N LEU A 129 -9.88 0.01 -12.33
CA LEU A 129 -8.53 0.57 -12.32
C LEU A 129 -7.50 -0.41 -12.90
N GLU A 130 -7.55 -1.68 -12.52
CA GLU A 130 -6.69 -2.73 -13.07
C GLU A 130 -6.87 -2.90 -14.59
N GLN A 131 -8.09 -2.70 -15.12
CA GLN A 131 -8.32 -2.71 -16.57
C GLN A 131 -7.75 -1.50 -17.31
N LEU A 132 -7.43 -0.41 -16.59
CA LEU A 132 -6.86 0.81 -17.14
C LEU A 132 -5.36 0.89 -16.96
N LYS A 133 -4.81 0.17 -15.97
CA LYS A 133 -3.36 0.05 -15.81
C LYS A 133 -2.78 -0.44 -17.14
N PRO A 134 -1.80 0.28 -17.72
CA PRO A 134 -1.13 -0.22 -18.90
C PRO A 134 -0.65 -1.63 -18.59
N GLU A 135 -0.82 -2.54 -19.54
CA GLU A 135 -0.24 -3.88 -19.44
C GLU A 135 1.27 -3.68 -19.41
N GLU A 136 1.81 -3.56 -18.19
CA GLU A 136 3.24 -3.49 -17.98
C GLU A 136 3.77 -4.79 -18.53
N LYS A 137 4.47 -4.72 -19.66
CA LYS A 137 5.33 -5.81 -20.08
C LYS A 137 6.39 -5.90 -19.00
N LEU A 138 6.10 -6.69 -17.98
CA LEU A 138 7.00 -6.99 -16.89
C LEU A 138 8.26 -7.51 -17.54
N LYS A 139 9.28 -6.67 -17.56
CA LYS A 139 10.62 -7.08 -17.95
C LYS A 139 11.31 -7.34 -16.64
N PRO A 140 11.59 -8.61 -16.30
CA PRO A 140 12.43 -8.91 -15.17
C PRO A 140 13.68 -8.04 -15.25
N PRO A 141 14.13 -7.48 -14.12
CA PRO A 141 15.31 -6.64 -14.14
C PRO A 141 16.49 -7.46 -14.67
N THR A 142 17.31 -6.82 -15.50
CA THR A 142 18.50 -7.48 -16.07
C THR A 142 19.58 -7.73 -15.00
N GLN A 143 19.49 -7.06 -13.85
CA GLN A 143 20.44 -7.11 -12.75
C GLN A 143 19.70 -7.30 -11.42
N ARG A 144 20.28 -8.08 -10.50
CA ARG A 144 19.70 -8.31 -9.16
C ARG A 144 20.01 -7.17 -8.19
N VAL A 145 21.07 -6.42 -8.48
CA VAL A 145 21.52 -5.25 -7.73
C VAL A 145 21.79 -4.13 -8.72
N ILE A 146 21.21 -2.96 -8.48
CA ILE A 146 21.46 -1.74 -9.25
C ILE A 146 22.32 -0.84 -8.38
N LYS A 147 23.54 -0.54 -8.83
CA LYS A 147 24.40 0.45 -8.19
C LYS A 147 24.11 1.82 -8.82
N GLU A 148 23.36 2.66 -8.10
CA GLU A 148 23.06 4.03 -8.54
C GLU A 148 24.27 4.94 -8.30
N SER A 149 24.95 4.77 -7.16
CA SER A 149 26.19 5.47 -6.83
C SER A 149 27.05 4.66 -5.85
N ASP A 150 28.23 5.17 -5.46
CA ASP A 150 29.04 4.54 -4.40
C ASP A 150 28.37 4.58 -3.02
N THR A 151 27.34 5.40 -2.87
CA THR A 151 26.58 5.59 -1.64
C THR A 151 25.16 5.06 -1.71
N GLU A 152 24.72 4.51 -2.84
CA GLU A 152 23.32 4.10 -3.05
C GLU A 152 23.19 2.89 -3.96
N TYR A 153 22.47 1.89 -3.47
CA TYR A 153 22.17 0.64 -4.15
C TYR A 153 20.69 0.31 -4.05
N HIS A 154 20.15 -0.31 -5.08
CA HIS A 154 18.77 -0.75 -5.12
C HIS A 154 18.68 -2.24 -5.45
N LEU A 155 17.70 -2.90 -4.83
CA LEU A 155 17.29 -4.26 -5.17
C LEU A 155 15.93 -4.20 -5.88
N PRO A 156 15.90 -4.40 -7.20
CA PRO A 156 14.65 -4.44 -7.95
C PRO A 156 13.88 -5.74 -7.69
N CYS A 157 12.56 -5.66 -7.84
CA CYS A 157 11.67 -6.80 -7.83
C CYS A 157 12.02 -7.75 -8.98
N SER A 158 12.16 -9.04 -8.68
CA SER A 158 12.50 -10.08 -9.65
C SER A 158 11.39 -10.37 -10.66
N VAL A 159 10.20 -9.79 -10.49
CA VAL A 159 9.05 -9.93 -11.39
C VAL A 159 8.90 -8.71 -12.29
N CYS A 160 8.75 -7.52 -11.71
CA CYS A 160 8.47 -6.29 -12.48
C CYS A 160 9.66 -5.35 -12.67
N GLY A 161 10.75 -5.53 -11.93
CA GLY A 161 11.91 -4.63 -11.96
C GLY A 161 11.76 -3.34 -11.15
N GLU A 162 10.58 -3.04 -10.58
CA GLU A 162 10.40 -1.91 -9.66
C GLU A 162 11.34 -2.03 -8.45
N ILE A 163 11.89 -0.90 -7.98
CA ILE A 163 12.75 -0.90 -6.80
C ILE A 163 11.95 -1.31 -5.56
N ALA A 164 12.35 -2.42 -4.93
CA ALA A 164 11.69 -2.95 -3.75
C ALA A 164 12.47 -2.65 -2.46
N VAL A 165 13.80 -2.58 -2.55
CA VAL A 165 14.67 -2.25 -1.42
C VAL A 165 15.73 -1.25 -1.84
N SER A 166 16.04 -0.28 -0.99
CA SER A 166 17.11 0.69 -1.19
C SER A 166 18.06 0.72 0.00
N PHE A 167 19.36 0.72 -0.28
CA PHE A 167 20.43 0.92 0.70
C PHE A 167 21.16 2.21 0.37
N MET A 168 21.21 3.16 1.30
CA MET A 168 21.82 4.47 1.03
C MET A 168 22.57 5.03 2.25
N LEU A 169 23.71 5.68 1.99
CA LEU A 169 24.36 6.55 2.96
C LEU A 169 23.78 7.96 2.83
N GLY A 170 23.28 8.52 3.93
CA GLY A 170 22.70 9.85 3.90
C GLY A 170 22.51 10.46 5.28
N VAL A 171 22.26 11.77 5.31
CA VAL A 171 21.95 12.49 6.55
C VAL A 171 20.47 12.30 6.87
N SER A 172 20.17 11.59 7.97
CA SER A 172 18.78 11.46 8.41
C SER A 172 18.22 12.83 8.81
N LYS A 173 17.01 13.15 8.33
CA LYS A 173 16.31 14.40 8.67
C LYS A 173 16.11 14.55 10.18
N SER A 174 15.95 13.45 10.91
CA SER A 174 15.69 13.48 12.36
C SER A 174 16.96 13.67 13.19
N SER A 175 18.08 13.02 12.83
CA SER A 175 19.30 13.04 13.64
C SER A 175 20.32 14.09 13.21
N LYS A 176 20.21 14.64 11.98
CA LYS A 176 21.25 15.45 11.32
C LYS A 176 22.63 14.77 11.26
N LYS A 177 22.70 13.47 11.51
CA LYS A 177 23.91 12.66 11.41
C LYS A 177 23.83 11.79 10.17
N GLU A 178 24.99 11.53 9.58
CA GLU A 178 25.13 10.55 8.51
C GLU A 178 24.83 9.16 9.06
N ASN A 179 23.87 8.48 8.44
CA ASN A 179 23.42 7.14 8.79
C ASN A 179 23.39 6.28 7.53
N PHE A 180 23.45 4.97 7.73
CA PHE A 180 23.21 4.01 6.67
C PHE A 180 21.75 3.59 6.69
N CYS A 181 20.95 3.95 5.69
CA CYS A 181 19.53 3.66 5.65
C CYS A 181 19.25 2.43 4.80
N CYS A 182 18.37 1.57 5.30
CA CYS A 182 17.74 0.50 4.53
C CYS A 182 16.23 0.77 4.49
N ILE A 183 15.65 0.79 3.30
CA ILE A 183 14.22 1.03 3.06
C ILE A 183 13.69 -0.16 2.28
N GLY A 184 12.74 -0.90 2.86
CA GLY A 184 12.06 -2.05 2.28
C GLY A 184 10.55 -1.80 2.12
N ILE A 185 9.74 -2.86 2.24
CA ILE A 185 8.27 -2.79 2.08
C ILE A 185 7.61 -2.19 3.32
N ILE A 186 7.93 -2.73 4.50
CA ILE A 186 7.35 -2.37 5.80
C ILE A 186 8.38 -1.59 6.61
N HIS A 187 9.65 -1.97 6.50
CA HIS A 187 10.73 -1.40 7.29
C HIS A 187 11.42 -0.25 6.59
N GLY A 188 11.58 0.85 7.32
CA GLY A 188 12.51 1.92 7.00
C GLY A 188 13.35 2.24 8.23
N GLY A 189 14.66 2.00 8.16
CA GLY A 189 15.52 2.05 9.34
C GLY A 189 16.90 2.61 9.08
N GLY A 190 17.39 3.40 10.04
CA GLY A 190 18.79 3.79 10.12
C GLY A 190 19.61 2.70 10.83
N LEU A 191 20.64 2.23 10.16
CA LEU A 191 21.68 1.32 10.66
C LEU A 191 22.94 2.13 10.99
N HIS A 192 23.79 1.54 11.84
CA HIS A 192 25.08 2.12 12.16
C HIS A 192 25.96 2.22 10.89
N ILE A 193 26.65 3.35 10.70
CA ILE A 193 27.42 3.63 9.48
C ILE A 193 28.53 2.61 9.22
N SER A 194 29.10 1.99 10.26
CA SER A 194 30.13 0.97 10.11
C SER A 194 29.65 -0.30 9.38
N THR A 195 28.33 -0.53 9.34
CA THR A 195 27.73 -1.67 8.65
C THR A 195 27.73 -1.47 7.13
N ALA A 196 27.70 -0.23 6.65
CA ALA A 196 27.56 0.11 5.24
C ALA A 196 28.66 -0.53 4.37
N LYS A 197 29.93 -0.44 4.79
CA LYS A 197 31.06 -1.00 4.05
C LYS A 197 30.88 -2.50 3.77
N LYS A 198 30.38 -3.24 4.75
CA LYS A 198 30.19 -4.69 4.64
C LYS A 198 29.02 -5.03 3.72
N ILE A 199 27.91 -4.32 3.88
CA ILE A 199 26.71 -4.52 3.05
C ILE A 199 26.98 -4.14 1.60
N PHE A 200 27.65 -3.02 1.33
CA PHE A 200 28.03 -2.63 -0.03
C PHE A 200 28.95 -3.65 -0.68
N ALA A 201 29.91 -4.22 0.06
CA ALA A 201 30.75 -5.29 -0.47
C ALA A 201 29.95 -6.55 -0.87
N TRP A 202 28.88 -6.88 -0.14
CA TRP A 202 27.99 -7.98 -0.51
C TRP A 202 27.05 -7.62 -1.66
N LEU A 203 26.59 -6.38 -1.75
CA LEU A 203 25.77 -5.90 -2.87
C LEU A 203 26.55 -5.96 -4.19
N GLU A 204 27.81 -5.55 -4.19
CA GLU A 204 28.72 -5.67 -5.35
C GLU A 204 28.96 -7.13 -5.78
N GLN A 205 28.72 -8.09 -4.89
CA GLN A 205 28.81 -9.53 -5.14
C GLN A 205 27.43 -10.18 -5.38
N GLU A 206 26.36 -9.40 -5.43
CA GLU A 206 24.96 -9.85 -5.47
C GLU A 206 24.59 -10.87 -4.39
N ASN A 207 25.24 -10.81 -3.22
CA ASN A 207 25.07 -11.78 -2.13
C ASN A 207 23.99 -11.34 -1.13
N ILE A 208 22.74 -11.26 -1.63
CA ILE A 208 21.57 -10.77 -0.89
C ILE A 208 21.30 -11.63 0.35
N ALA A 209 21.49 -12.95 0.26
CA ALA A 209 21.33 -13.87 1.38
C ALA A 209 22.21 -13.51 2.60
N GLN A 210 23.47 -13.11 2.37
CA GLN A 210 24.36 -12.70 3.47
C GLN A 210 23.93 -11.38 4.10
N ILE A 211 23.42 -10.45 3.31
CA ILE A 211 22.85 -9.19 3.81
C ILE A 211 21.66 -9.50 4.72
N HIS A 212 20.72 -10.32 4.23
CA HIS A 212 19.53 -10.72 4.99
C HIS A 212 19.91 -11.39 6.32
N ILE A 213 20.80 -12.39 6.32
CA ILE A 213 21.29 -13.06 7.54
C ILE A 213 21.97 -12.07 8.50
N HIS A 214 22.74 -11.12 7.95
CA HIS A 214 23.45 -10.15 8.77
C HIS A 214 22.49 -9.18 9.47
N LEU A 215 21.50 -8.66 8.75
CA LEU A 215 20.47 -7.79 9.30
C LEU A 215 19.70 -8.50 10.40
N LYS A 216 19.23 -9.74 10.14
CA LYS A 216 18.53 -10.60 11.10
C LYS A 216 19.27 -10.72 12.45
N LYS A 217 20.60 -10.82 12.39
CA LYS A 217 21.44 -11.06 13.58
C LYS A 217 21.91 -9.80 14.31
N ASN A 218 21.96 -8.66 13.63
CA ASN A 218 22.71 -7.49 14.11
C ASN A 218 21.89 -6.20 14.14
N SER A 219 20.60 -6.26 13.79
CA SER A 219 19.72 -5.10 13.76
C SER A 219 18.44 -5.37 14.52
N ILE A 220 18.14 -4.49 15.48
CA ILE A 220 16.86 -4.47 16.22
C ILE A 220 15.70 -4.04 15.29
N ILE A 221 15.99 -3.27 14.23
CA ILE A 221 14.94 -2.80 13.30
C ILE A 221 14.62 -3.86 12.23
N PHE A 222 15.52 -4.83 12.02
CA PHE A 222 15.40 -5.81 10.95
C PHE A 222 15.60 -7.22 11.52
N GLU A 223 14.88 -7.54 12.60
CA GLU A 223 15.01 -8.81 13.32
C GLU A 223 14.64 -10.01 12.46
N GLU A 224 13.85 -9.77 11.40
CA GLU A 224 13.50 -10.76 10.38
C GLU A 224 14.28 -10.57 9.05
N GLY A 225 15.22 -9.64 9.01
CA GLY A 225 16.06 -9.33 7.86
C GLY A 225 15.39 -8.40 6.84
N ILE A 226 15.65 -8.65 5.55
CA ILE A 226 15.04 -7.88 4.44
C ILE A 226 13.60 -8.35 4.22
N ASP A 227 12.62 -7.47 4.42
CA ASP A 227 11.18 -7.75 4.34
C ASP A 227 10.62 -7.94 2.92
N ALA A 228 11.43 -7.69 1.89
CA ALA A 228 11.12 -7.94 0.49
C ALA A 228 11.78 -9.24 -0.05
N TYR A 229 12.54 -9.94 0.77
CA TYR A 229 13.40 -11.05 0.35
C TYR A 229 12.77 -12.41 0.68
N CYS A 230 12.76 -13.32 -0.29
CA CYS A 230 12.39 -14.72 -0.06
C CYS A 230 13.65 -15.60 0.01
N PRO A 231 14.01 -16.15 1.19
CA PRO A 231 15.22 -16.97 1.34
C PRO A 231 15.24 -18.24 0.50
N LYS A 232 14.07 -18.82 0.20
CA LYS A 232 13.95 -20.03 -0.63
C LYS A 232 14.18 -19.75 -2.12
N CYS A 233 13.71 -18.61 -2.61
CA CYS A 233 13.88 -18.21 -4.01
C CYS A 233 15.21 -17.50 -4.27
N ASP A 234 15.87 -16.99 -3.21
CA ASP A 234 16.98 -16.01 -3.29
C ASP A 234 16.63 -14.81 -4.19
N LYS A 235 15.43 -14.25 -3.99
CA LYS A 235 14.86 -13.19 -4.82
C LYS A 235 14.23 -12.09 -3.98
N ILE A 236 14.20 -10.90 -4.56
CA ILE A 236 13.57 -9.70 -4.01
C ILE A 236 12.25 -9.44 -4.74
N TYR A 237 11.21 -9.03 -4.02
CA TYR A 237 9.87 -8.78 -4.55
C TYR A 237 9.36 -7.43 -4.04
N CYS A 238 8.74 -6.62 -4.90
CA CYS A 238 8.07 -5.39 -4.43
C CYS A 238 6.75 -5.75 -3.72
N ASN A 239 6.15 -4.78 -3.03
CA ASN A 239 4.87 -4.94 -2.34
C ASN A 239 3.71 -5.43 -3.23
N ARG A 240 3.79 -5.27 -4.56
CA ARG A 240 2.79 -5.78 -5.51
C ARG A 240 2.93 -7.28 -5.77
N HIS A 241 4.16 -7.81 -5.65
CA HIS A 241 4.50 -9.20 -5.93
C HIS A 241 4.90 -9.99 -4.68
N TYR A 242 4.92 -9.34 -3.52
CA TYR A 242 5.12 -9.96 -2.22
C TYR A 242 3.88 -9.66 -1.37
N ASP A 243 2.96 -10.62 -1.34
CA ASP A 243 1.67 -10.46 -0.66
C ASP A 243 1.90 -10.40 0.85
N THR A 244 1.72 -9.22 1.43
CA THR A 244 1.91 -8.99 2.86
C THR A 244 0.58 -9.09 3.59
N ARG A 245 0.55 -9.92 4.64
CA ARG A 245 -0.62 -10.10 5.51
C ARG A 245 -0.25 -9.87 6.96
N GLU A 246 -0.88 -8.87 7.57
CA GLU A 246 -0.84 -8.64 9.01
C GLU A 246 -1.72 -9.67 9.71
N GLU A 247 -1.23 -10.19 10.84
CA GLU A 247 -1.99 -11.01 11.78
C GLU A 247 -2.18 -10.22 13.09
N TRP A 248 -3.37 -10.36 13.65
CA TRP A 248 -3.80 -9.66 14.85
C TRP A 248 -4.28 -10.69 15.86
N ASP A 249 -3.80 -10.61 17.09
CA ASP A 249 -4.22 -11.46 18.22
C ASP A 249 -4.82 -10.59 19.32
N ASP A 250 -6.01 -10.96 19.80
CA ASP A 250 -6.80 -10.20 20.78
C ASP A 250 -6.94 -8.69 20.50
N GLY A 251 -6.97 -8.31 19.22
CA GLY A 251 -7.08 -6.91 18.77
C GLY A 251 -5.77 -6.12 18.82
N PHE A 252 -4.65 -6.77 19.10
CA PHE A 252 -3.31 -6.21 19.00
C PHE A 252 -2.60 -6.75 17.77
N TYR A 253 -1.69 -5.93 17.24
CA TYR A 253 -0.81 -6.37 16.18
C TYR A 253 0.09 -7.49 16.73
N ASP A 254 0.07 -8.64 16.07
CA ASP A 254 0.93 -9.78 16.41
C ASP A 254 2.14 -9.78 15.48
N CYS A 255 1.93 -10.04 14.19
CA CYS A 255 3.02 -10.13 13.23
C CYS A 255 2.59 -9.86 11.78
N THR A 256 3.55 -9.80 10.85
CA THR A 256 3.29 -9.69 9.42
C THR A 256 4.03 -10.78 8.66
N TYR A 257 3.31 -11.44 7.76
CA TYR A 257 3.86 -12.42 6.83
C TYR A 257 3.96 -11.85 5.43
N GLY A 258 5.00 -12.25 4.68
CA GLY A 258 5.13 -12.00 3.25
C GLY A 258 5.10 -13.31 2.46
N THR A 259 4.30 -13.39 1.40
CA THR A 259 4.20 -14.55 0.51
C THR A 259 4.66 -14.20 -0.91
N CYS A 260 5.66 -14.92 -1.42
CA CYS A 260 6.17 -14.68 -2.77
C CYS A 260 5.31 -15.34 -3.87
N PRO A 261 5.53 -15.03 -5.16
CA PRO A 261 4.77 -15.61 -6.27
C PRO A 261 4.90 -17.14 -6.39
N GLU A 262 5.94 -17.72 -5.80
CA GLU A 262 6.14 -19.18 -5.72
C GLU A 262 5.39 -19.82 -4.52
N GLY A 263 4.65 -19.03 -3.74
CA GLY A 263 3.87 -19.50 -2.59
C GLY A 263 4.68 -19.71 -1.30
N HIS A 264 5.92 -19.21 -1.23
CA HIS A 264 6.70 -19.27 0.00
C HIS A 264 6.35 -18.13 0.95
N THR A 265 5.77 -18.48 2.10
CA THR A 265 5.46 -17.53 3.19
C THR A 265 6.62 -17.45 4.18
N ASN A 266 6.96 -16.23 4.61
CA ASN A 266 7.95 -15.95 5.65
C ASN A 266 7.39 -14.90 6.62
N LEU A 267 7.70 -15.04 7.90
CA LEU A 267 7.55 -13.96 8.88
C LEU A 267 8.49 -12.82 8.47
N ILE A 268 7.97 -11.62 8.33
CA ILE A 268 8.75 -10.45 7.91
C ILE A 268 8.75 -9.33 8.94
N HIS A 269 7.86 -9.34 9.93
CA HIS A 269 7.87 -8.46 11.10
C HIS A 269 7.13 -9.18 12.24
N ASP A 270 7.63 -9.02 13.45
CA ASP A 270 7.14 -9.59 14.72
C ASP A 270 7.21 -8.47 15.78
#